data_AF-A0A397JXS0-F1
#
_entry.id   AF-A0A397JXS0-F1
#
_cell.length_a   1.000
_cell.length_b   1.000
_cell.length_c   1.000
_cell.angle_alpha   90.00
_cell.angle_beta   90.00
_cell.angle_gamma   90.00
#
_symmetry.space_group_name_H-M   'P 1'
#
loop_
_entity.id
_entity.type
_entity.pdbx_description
1 polymer ?
#
loop_
_entity_poly.entity_id
_entity_poly.type
_entity_poly.pdbx_seq_one_letter_code
_entity_poly.pdbx_strand_id
1 'polypeptide(L)'
;MTANEFQLAELMTRLQTFLIENQSSWLKLNFSKIYNSSFQTNNLKALQNYCNDIIAKHPNLIFESTDFNTLPEAALVSIIQRDDLQLEEPKIWDYVIQWGISQNKTLPSNIDDWIDKDFQILKNTLQQCLPHIRYFQISSENIVEKLLPYQQILDKKLWNDILKYSMAPNKTITSKILPPRKIFTTQLPNRGYTFQITSSIINIEQATEITSWVDKKEVAYDINNNPYEFNLILRGSRDGFEPEVFWNLCDRKTNVIVIAKVKNTDEIIGGYNPIGWNSNFIHEFSETNDSFVFSLKNGNIKNSILSRAKVPSKAIYNYTGHGPNFNNDLWMDGTQPFQIHVRDYCYENLKRKTTDQFYIVDYEVFQIKKR
;
A
#
# COMPACT_ATOMS: atom_id res chain seq x y z
N MET A 1 5.50 5.36 31.85
CA MET A 1 5.67 6.56 32.70
C MET A 1 6.12 6.19 34.10
N THR A 2 5.37 5.38 34.85
CA THR A 2 5.71 5.00 36.25
C THR A 2 7.11 4.39 36.42
N ALA A 3 7.51 3.40 35.62
CA ALA A 3 8.86 2.82 35.72
C ALA A 3 10.00 3.83 35.40
N ASN A 4 9.71 4.85 34.58
CA ASN A 4 10.64 5.94 34.28
C ASN A 4 10.76 6.93 35.44
N GLU A 5 9.64 7.26 36.10
CA GLU A 5 9.59 8.12 37.28
C GLU A 5 10.37 7.52 38.46
N PHE A 6 10.31 6.20 38.62
CA PHE A 6 11.09 5.46 39.63
C PHE A 6 12.52 5.12 39.19
N GLN A 7 13.00 5.65 38.05
CA GLN A 7 14.36 5.45 37.53
C GLN A 7 14.78 3.96 37.37
N LEU A 8 13.82 3.07 37.08
CA LEU A 8 14.06 1.64 36.93
C LEU A 8 14.62 1.32 35.54
N ALA A 9 15.88 1.69 35.29
CA ALA A 9 16.51 1.61 33.98
C ALA A 9 16.50 0.19 33.37
N GLU A 10 16.82 -0.85 34.14
CA GLU A 10 16.84 -2.23 33.64
C GLU A 10 15.43 -2.70 33.22
N LEU A 11 14.40 -2.35 33.99
CA LEU A 11 13.02 -2.67 33.66
C LEU A 11 12.59 -1.94 32.38
N MET A 12 12.96 -0.68 32.22
CA MET A 12 12.67 0.10 31.02
C MET A 12 13.34 -0.48 29.77
N THR A 13 14.57 -0.97 29.88
CA THR A 13 15.25 -1.66 28.78
C THR A 13 14.53 -2.96 28.42
N ARG A 14 14.20 -3.81 29.39
CA ARG A 14 13.46 -5.06 29.15
C ARG A 14 12.10 -4.84 28.51
N LEU A 15 11.36 -3.81 28.95
CA LEU A 15 10.06 -3.46 28.38
C LEU A 15 10.16 -3.00 26.93
N GLN A 16 11.16 -2.18 26.59
CA GLN A 16 11.39 -1.75 25.21
C GLN A 16 11.68 -2.95 24.30
N THR A 17 12.59 -3.84 24.72
CA THR A 17 12.91 -5.06 23.98
C THR A 17 11.68 -5.94 23.80
N PHE A 18 10.93 -6.18 24.88
CA PHE A 18 9.71 -6.99 24.83
C PHE A 18 8.68 -6.43 23.83
N LEU A 19 8.44 -5.11 23.86
CA LEU A 19 7.49 -4.46 22.94
C LEU A 19 7.94 -4.58 21.49
N ILE A 20 9.22 -4.34 21.22
CA ILE A 20 9.80 -4.40 19.88
C ILE A 20 9.70 -5.82 19.30
N GLU A 21 10.06 -6.84 20.08
CA GLU A 21 10.13 -8.22 19.63
C GLU A 21 8.76 -8.91 19.56
N ASN A 22 7.87 -8.62 20.52
CA ASN A 22 6.65 -9.41 20.72
C ASN A 22 5.36 -8.66 20.39
N GLN A 23 5.39 -7.32 20.29
CA GLN A 23 4.18 -6.48 20.14
C GLN A 23 4.24 -5.60 18.89
N SER A 24 4.96 -6.02 17.86
CA SER A 24 5.15 -5.24 16.63
C SER A 24 3.83 -4.82 15.95
N SER A 25 2.80 -5.69 15.93
CA SER A 25 1.48 -5.35 15.40
C SER A 25 0.80 -4.23 16.20
N TRP A 26 0.89 -4.27 17.53
CA TRP A 26 0.33 -3.23 18.40
C TRP A 26 1.09 -1.91 18.26
N LEU A 27 2.43 -1.97 18.13
CA LEU A 27 3.27 -0.80 17.85
C LEU A 27 2.87 -0.12 16.53
N LYS A 28 2.56 -0.90 15.49
CA LYS A 28 2.10 -0.36 14.20
C LYS A 28 0.75 0.34 14.29
N LEU A 29 -0.21 -0.24 15.02
CA LEU A 29 -1.54 0.36 15.19
C LEU A 29 -1.53 1.68 15.98
N ASN A 30 -0.54 1.87 16.85
CA ASN A 30 -0.43 3.03 17.74
C ASN A 30 0.80 3.89 17.45
N PHE A 31 1.33 3.80 16.23
CA PHE A 31 2.68 4.25 15.88
C PHE A 31 2.95 5.72 16.25
N SER A 32 2.13 6.65 15.75
CA SER A 32 2.31 8.09 16.01
C SER A 32 2.25 8.44 17.49
N LYS A 33 1.31 7.85 18.23
CA LYS A 33 1.16 8.08 19.68
C LYS A 33 2.37 7.58 20.45
N ILE A 34 2.82 6.37 20.15
CA ILE A 34 4.00 5.77 20.80
C ILE A 34 5.25 6.58 20.49
N TYR A 35 5.43 6.97 19.24
CA TYR A 35 6.56 7.78 18.82
C TYR A 35 6.57 9.13 19.55
N ASN A 36 5.45 9.85 19.56
CA ASN A 36 5.32 11.12 20.30
C ASN A 36 5.64 10.95 21.80
N SER A 37 5.03 9.96 22.45
CA SER A 37 5.27 9.67 23.87
C SER A 37 6.71 9.24 24.15
N SER A 38 7.39 8.62 23.19
CA SER A 38 8.78 8.18 23.37
C SER A 38 9.73 9.35 23.57
N PHE A 39 9.45 10.54 23.01
CA PHE A 39 10.27 11.75 23.17
C PHE A 39 9.89 12.58 24.40
N GLN A 40 8.80 12.24 25.09
CA GLN A 40 8.45 12.87 26.37
C GLN A 40 9.31 12.35 27.54
N THR A 41 10.04 11.24 27.33
CA THR A 41 10.91 10.63 28.35
C THR A 41 12.29 10.29 27.77
N ASN A 42 13.36 10.68 28.45
CA ASN A 42 14.73 10.49 27.95
C ASN A 42 15.22 9.02 27.91
N ASN A 43 14.45 8.08 28.47
CA ASN A 43 14.86 6.69 28.68
C ASN A 43 14.28 5.68 27.67
N LEU A 44 13.61 6.16 26.61
CA LEU A 44 12.99 5.31 25.57
C LEU A 44 13.81 5.25 24.26
N LYS A 45 15.14 5.37 24.34
CA LYS A 45 16.02 5.44 23.15
C LYS A 45 15.94 4.23 22.22
N ALA A 46 15.79 3.01 22.75
CA ALA A 46 15.71 1.82 21.91
C ALA A 46 14.42 1.84 21.08
N LEU A 47 13.31 2.27 21.69
CA LEU A 47 12.03 2.43 21.01
C LEU A 47 12.06 3.59 20.01
N GLN A 48 12.67 4.73 20.37
CA GLN A 48 12.89 5.86 19.45
C GLN A 48 13.67 5.42 18.21
N ASN A 49 14.77 4.69 18.40
CA ASN A 49 15.59 4.18 17.30
C ASN A 49 14.82 3.20 16.42
N TYR A 50 14.11 2.26 17.03
CA TYR A 50 13.25 1.32 16.31
C TYR A 50 12.20 2.04 15.45
N CYS A 51 11.50 3.02 16.02
CA CYS A 51 10.55 3.84 15.28
C CYS A 51 11.23 4.66 14.18
N ASN A 52 12.39 5.28 14.46
CA ASN A 52 13.16 6.04 13.48
C ASN A 52 13.58 5.18 12.29
N ASP A 53 13.97 3.92 12.50
CA ASP A 53 14.33 2.99 11.44
C ASP A 53 13.13 2.59 10.57
N ILE A 54 11.94 2.54 11.15
CA ILE A 54 10.69 2.34 10.41
C ILE A 54 10.32 3.60 9.62
N ILE A 55 10.35 4.78 10.26
CA ILE A 55 10.01 6.07 9.64
C ILE A 55 10.97 6.38 8.49
N ALA A 56 12.26 6.07 8.63
CA ALA A 56 13.23 6.24 7.57
C ALA A 56 12.78 5.55 6.28
N LYS A 57 12.19 4.34 6.37
CA LYS A 57 11.70 3.54 5.24
C LYS A 57 10.26 3.88 4.82
N HIS A 58 9.46 4.40 5.75
CA HIS A 58 8.04 4.70 5.59
C HIS A 58 7.68 6.06 6.23
N PRO A 59 8.17 7.18 5.67
CA PRO A 59 8.01 8.50 6.29
C PRO A 59 6.54 8.95 6.42
N ASN A 60 5.68 8.50 5.50
CA ASN A 60 4.25 8.80 5.49
C ASN A 60 3.53 8.39 6.79
N LEU A 61 4.03 7.38 7.52
CA LEU A 61 3.45 6.97 8.81
C LEU A 61 3.39 8.10 9.83
N ILE A 62 4.31 9.07 9.76
CA ILE A 62 4.33 10.24 10.64
C ILE A 62 3.93 11.50 9.90
N PHE A 63 4.52 11.77 8.73
CA PHE A 63 4.29 13.04 8.01
C PHE A 63 2.86 13.22 7.49
N GLU A 64 2.16 12.13 7.15
CA GLU A 64 0.76 12.16 6.70
C GLU A 64 -0.22 11.78 7.83
N SER A 65 0.27 11.61 9.05
CA SER A 65 -0.57 11.32 10.21
C SER A 65 -1.37 12.54 10.63
N THR A 66 -2.61 12.32 11.10
CA THR A 66 -3.44 13.36 11.72
C THR A 66 -2.77 14.03 12.91
N ASP A 67 -1.85 13.31 13.56
CA ASP A 67 -1.18 13.74 14.77
C ASP A 67 0.19 14.41 14.48
N PHE A 68 0.56 14.60 13.21
CA PHE A 68 1.88 15.14 12.81
C PHE A 68 2.20 16.48 13.49
N ASN A 69 1.23 17.40 13.53
CA ASN A 69 1.41 18.72 14.13
C ASN A 69 1.56 18.67 15.67
N THR A 70 1.37 17.51 16.31
CA THR A 70 1.59 17.32 17.75
C THR A 70 2.97 16.74 18.08
N LEU A 71 3.78 16.46 17.06
CA LEU A 71 5.10 15.86 17.18
C LEU A 71 6.05 16.80 17.94
N PRO A 72 6.78 16.31 18.97
CA PRO A 72 7.83 17.11 19.61
C PRO A 72 8.94 17.51 18.63
N GLU A 73 9.52 18.71 18.77
CA GLU A 73 10.60 19.19 17.88
C GLU A 73 11.76 18.19 17.80
N ALA A 74 12.19 17.64 18.94
CA ALA A 74 13.25 16.64 19.01
C ALA A 74 12.96 15.38 18.18
N ALA A 75 11.69 14.99 18.08
CA ALA A 75 11.25 13.85 17.29
C ALA A 75 11.23 14.16 15.79
N LEU A 76 10.89 15.40 15.40
CA LEU A 76 11.01 15.86 14.02
C LEU A 76 12.48 15.91 13.59
N VAL A 77 13.32 16.53 14.44
CA VAL A 77 14.79 16.60 14.25
C VAL A 77 15.38 15.20 14.09
N SER A 78 15.00 14.24 14.93
CA SER A 78 15.55 12.88 14.84
C SER A 78 15.21 12.16 13.54
N ILE A 79 14.11 12.53 12.87
CA ILE A 79 13.73 12.03 11.55
C ILE A 79 14.52 12.75 10.45
N ILE A 80 14.45 14.08 10.42
CA ILE A 80 15.01 14.86 9.30
C ILE A 80 16.54 14.88 9.30
N GLN A 81 17.22 14.56 10.40
CA GLN A 81 18.68 14.42 10.41
C GLN A 81 19.18 13.13 9.72
N ARG A 82 18.31 12.13 9.48
CA ARG A 82 18.73 10.81 8.98
C ARG A 82 19.19 10.82 7.52
N ASP A 83 20.33 10.22 7.23
CA ASP A 83 20.81 10.09 5.85
C ASP A 83 20.00 9.12 4.99
N ASP A 84 19.29 8.17 5.60
CA ASP A 84 18.52 7.12 4.92
C ASP A 84 17.00 7.37 4.90
N LEU A 85 16.55 8.59 5.25
CA LEU A 85 15.14 8.97 5.16
C LEU A 85 14.68 8.98 3.70
N GLN A 86 13.69 8.13 3.38
CA GLN A 86 13.12 7.93 2.05
C GLN A 86 12.11 9.03 1.67
N LEU A 87 12.51 10.29 1.76
CA LEU A 87 11.67 11.45 1.41
C LEU A 87 12.50 12.52 0.71
N GLU A 88 11.94 13.12 -0.35
CA GLU A 88 12.59 14.17 -1.12
C GLU A 88 12.71 15.48 -0.32
N GLU A 89 13.83 16.20 -0.47
CA GLU A 89 14.11 17.43 0.29
C GLU A 89 13.05 18.53 0.14
N PRO A 90 12.45 18.78 -1.06
CA PRO A 90 11.34 19.72 -1.18
C PRO A 90 10.13 19.35 -0.32
N LYS A 91 9.82 18.06 -0.17
CA LYS A 91 8.71 17.60 0.69
C LYS A 91 9.06 17.74 2.17
N ILE A 92 10.30 17.45 2.55
CA ILE A 92 10.78 17.64 3.92
C ILE A 92 10.64 19.11 4.31
N TRP A 93 11.01 20.02 3.42
CA TRP A 93 10.83 21.45 3.63
C TRP A 93 9.36 21.82 3.89
N ASP A 94 8.43 21.36 3.05
CA ASP A 94 6.99 21.62 3.22
C ASP A 94 6.49 21.15 4.59
N TYR A 95 6.85 19.93 5.00
CA TYR A 95 6.43 19.40 6.30
C TYR A 95 7.05 20.16 7.47
N VAL A 96 8.30 20.60 7.36
CA VAL A 96 8.97 21.39 8.40
C VAL A 96 8.31 22.76 8.53
N ILE A 97 7.97 23.42 7.43
CA ILE A 97 7.23 24.68 7.43
C ILE A 97 5.83 24.49 8.00
N GLN A 98 5.08 23.48 7.54
CA GLN A 98 3.76 23.13 8.06
C GLN A 98 3.80 22.91 9.57
N TRP A 99 4.76 22.10 10.05
CA TRP A 99 4.93 21.83 11.46
C TRP A 99 5.23 23.13 12.23
N GLY A 100 6.17 23.94 11.75
CA GLY A 100 6.54 25.22 12.38
C GLY A 100 5.38 26.22 12.47
N ILE A 101 4.57 26.34 11.42
CA ILE A 101 3.37 27.19 11.42
C ILE A 101 2.34 26.65 12.43
N SER A 102 2.14 25.33 12.45
CA SER A 102 1.15 24.71 13.35
C SER A 102 1.47 24.89 14.85
N GLN A 103 2.74 25.08 15.21
CA GLN A 103 3.14 25.39 16.59
C GLN A 103 2.80 26.83 17.01
N ASN A 104 2.52 27.73 16.05
CA ASN A 104 2.38 29.16 16.28
C ASN A 104 1.02 29.68 15.79
N LYS A 105 -0.02 29.50 16.61
CA LYS A 105 -1.41 29.90 16.28
C LYS A 105 -1.62 31.40 16.03
N THR A 106 -0.64 32.24 16.33
CA THR A 106 -0.70 33.70 16.11
C THR A 106 -0.27 34.10 14.70
N LEU A 107 0.33 33.19 13.93
CA LEU A 107 0.78 33.50 12.57
C LEU A 107 -0.42 33.67 11.63
N PRO A 108 -0.39 34.66 10.72
CA PRO A 108 -1.41 34.80 9.69
C PRO A 108 -1.47 33.56 8.79
N SER A 109 -2.68 33.23 8.31
CA SER A 109 -2.87 32.07 7.42
C SER A 109 -2.32 32.30 6.01
N ASN A 110 -2.38 33.54 5.49
CA ASN A 110 -1.77 33.91 4.23
C ASN A 110 -0.37 34.47 4.48
N ILE A 111 0.63 33.97 3.75
CA ILE A 111 2.03 34.41 3.89
C ILE A 111 2.23 35.87 3.45
N ASP A 112 1.41 36.36 2.52
CA ASP A 112 1.51 37.75 2.04
C ASP A 112 1.18 38.78 3.14
N ASP A 113 0.48 38.35 4.20
CA ASP A 113 0.14 39.16 5.35
C ASP A 113 1.25 39.17 6.44
N TRP A 114 2.33 38.40 6.25
CA TRP A 114 3.38 38.24 7.26
C TRP A 114 4.28 39.47 7.35
N ILE A 115 4.57 39.88 8.58
CA ILE A 115 5.58 40.90 8.89
C ILE A 115 6.87 40.24 9.38
N ASP A 116 7.96 41.01 9.45
CA ASP A 116 9.28 40.52 9.90
C ASP A 116 9.23 39.73 11.22
N LYS A 117 8.36 40.16 12.15
CA LYS A 117 8.16 39.49 13.44
C LYS A 117 7.61 38.07 13.28
N ASP A 118 6.73 37.83 12.31
CA ASP A 118 6.13 36.52 12.04
C ASP A 118 7.20 35.55 11.52
N PHE A 119 8.08 36.02 10.63
CA PHE A 119 9.23 35.26 10.18
C PHE A 119 10.21 34.95 11.33
N GLN A 120 10.42 35.88 12.28
CA GLN A 120 11.25 35.59 13.46
C GLN A 120 10.63 34.54 14.37
N ILE A 121 9.30 34.54 14.55
CA ILE A 121 8.58 33.51 15.33
C ILE A 121 8.79 32.13 14.69
N LEU A 122 8.60 32.02 13.36
CA LEU A 122 8.82 30.77 12.64
C LEU A 122 10.29 30.34 12.70
N LYS A 123 11.23 31.28 12.50
CA LYS A 123 12.67 31.02 12.57
C LYS A 123 13.09 30.43 13.92
N ASN A 124 12.61 31.03 15.02
CA ASN A 124 12.91 30.56 16.37
C ASN A 124 12.32 29.17 16.63
N THR A 125 11.12 28.91 16.12
CA THR A 125 10.45 27.60 16.25
C THR A 125 11.18 26.50 15.49
N LEU A 126 11.75 26.83 14.33
CA LEU A 126 12.44 25.87 13.45
C LEU A 126 13.95 25.82 13.67
N GLN A 127 14.48 26.48 14.70
CA GLN A 127 15.92 26.67 14.88
C GLN A 127 16.71 25.35 14.91
N GLN A 128 16.16 24.28 15.49
CA GLN A 128 16.82 22.97 15.52
C GLN A 128 16.58 22.18 14.24
N CYS A 129 15.52 22.49 13.48
CA CYS A 129 15.16 21.79 12.26
C CYS A 129 15.96 22.30 11.04
N LEU A 130 16.10 23.62 10.90
CA LEU A 130 16.75 24.27 9.74
C LEU A 130 18.17 23.73 9.45
N PRO A 131 19.04 23.47 10.44
CA PRO A 131 20.38 22.93 10.18
C PRO A 131 20.41 21.54 9.53
N HIS A 132 19.29 20.81 9.50
CA HIS A 132 19.18 19.45 8.97
C HIS A 132 18.56 19.38 7.56
N ILE A 133 18.16 20.51 6.98
CA ILE A 133 17.65 20.58 5.60
C ILE A 133 18.82 20.57 4.62
N ARG A 134 18.76 19.72 3.59
CA ARG A 134 19.81 19.67 2.55
C ARG A 134 19.49 20.67 1.43
N TYR A 135 19.57 21.96 1.74
CA TYR A 135 19.20 23.05 0.82
C TYR A 135 19.83 22.92 -0.59
N PHE A 136 21.09 22.50 -0.66
CA PHE A 136 21.83 22.35 -1.92
C PHE A 136 21.39 21.15 -2.78
N GLN A 137 20.44 20.34 -2.29
CA GLN A 137 19.83 19.22 -3.01
C GLN A 137 18.41 19.54 -3.48
N ILE A 138 17.94 20.78 -3.28
CA ILE A 138 16.64 21.27 -3.73
C ILE A 138 16.79 21.88 -5.13
N SER A 139 15.90 21.51 -6.06
CA SER A 139 15.94 22.03 -7.44
C SER A 139 15.66 23.54 -7.48
N SER A 140 16.16 24.22 -8.51
CA SER A 140 15.94 25.66 -8.71
C SER A 140 14.46 26.05 -8.74
N GLU A 141 13.61 25.21 -9.36
CA GLU A 141 12.15 25.35 -9.37
C GLU A 141 11.57 25.37 -7.95
N ASN A 142 11.90 24.35 -7.15
CA ASN A 142 11.44 24.27 -5.76
C ASN A 142 12.04 25.37 -4.87
N ILE A 143 13.24 25.90 -5.18
CA ILE A 143 13.78 27.06 -4.45
C ILE A 143 12.86 28.27 -4.64
N VAL A 144 12.43 28.54 -5.88
CA VAL A 144 11.56 29.68 -6.21
C VAL A 144 10.16 29.49 -5.63
N GLU A 145 9.60 28.29 -5.77
CA GLU A 145 8.22 28.03 -5.34
C GLU A 145 8.08 27.91 -3.82
N LYS A 146 9.06 27.26 -3.16
CA LYS A 146 8.91 26.81 -1.76
C LYS A 146 9.81 27.51 -0.76
N LEU A 147 11.04 27.84 -1.13
CA LEU A 147 11.99 28.47 -0.20
C LEU A 147 11.89 29.99 -0.22
N LEU A 148 11.77 30.59 -1.42
CA LEU A 148 11.70 32.04 -1.61
C LEU A 148 10.63 32.72 -0.73
N PRO A 149 9.39 32.18 -0.58
CA PRO A 149 8.39 32.81 0.27
C PRO A 149 8.84 32.93 1.74
N TYR A 150 9.70 32.02 2.21
CA TYR A 150 10.20 31.97 3.58
C TYR A 150 11.66 32.38 3.71
N GLN A 151 12.27 33.03 2.71
CA GLN A 151 13.71 33.35 2.70
C GLN A 151 14.20 34.08 3.96
N GLN A 152 13.33 34.85 4.63
CA GLN A 152 13.66 35.61 5.83
C GLN A 152 14.02 34.75 7.05
N ILE A 153 13.58 33.48 7.09
CA ILE A 153 13.93 32.57 8.18
C ILE A 153 15.35 32.03 8.05
N LEU A 154 15.94 32.15 6.86
CA LEU A 154 17.31 31.70 6.56
C LEU A 154 18.31 32.82 6.81
N ASP A 155 19.52 32.47 7.22
CA ASP A 155 20.59 33.45 7.34
C ASP A 155 20.96 34.00 5.96
N LYS A 156 21.14 35.33 5.85
CA LYS A 156 21.45 36.02 4.59
C LYS A 156 22.61 35.37 3.81
N LYS A 157 23.62 34.88 4.55
CA LYS A 157 24.77 34.17 3.99
C LYS A 157 24.37 32.85 3.34
N LEU A 158 23.57 32.04 4.04
CA LEU A 158 23.06 30.75 3.55
C LEU A 158 22.18 30.96 2.32
N TRP A 159 21.25 31.93 2.37
CA TRP A 159 20.39 32.25 1.24
C TRP A 159 21.17 32.63 -0.02
N ASN A 160 22.16 33.50 0.12
CA ASN A 160 23.04 33.88 -0.99
C ASN A 160 23.83 32.68 -1.55
N ASP A 161 24.31 31.78 -0.69
CA ASP A 161 25.02 30.59 -1.13
C ASP A 161 24.09 29.59 -1.86
N ILE A 162 22.83 29.44 -1.41
CA ILE A 162 21.81 28.63 -2.09
C ILE A 162 21.56 29.15 -3.51
N LEU A 163 21.33 30.46 -3.67
CA LEU A 163 21.10 31.07 -4.99
C LEU A 163 22.33 30.97 -5.90
N LYS A 164 23.54 31.18 -5.35
CA LYS A 164 24.77 31.03 -6.12
C LYS A 164 24.96 29.59 -6.61
N TYR A 165 24.72 28.61 -5.73
CA TYR A 165 24.87 27.20 -6.06
C TYR A 165 23.87 26.75 -7.13
N SER A 166 22.63 27.23 -7.07
CA SER A 166 21.59 26.88 -8.06
C SER A 166 21.87 27.47 -9.45
N MET A 167 22.46 28.66 -9.54
CA MET A 167 22.78 29.31 -10.82
C MET A 167 24.15 28.91 -11.39
N ALA A 168 25.12 28.63 -10.53
CA ALA A 168 26.50 28.35 -10.91
C ALA A 168 27.15 27.35 -9.93
N PRO A 169 26.85 26.05 -10.03
CA PRO A 169 27.27 25.03 -9.05
C PRO A 169 28.80 24.86 -8.94
N ASN A 170 29.56 25.31 -9.95
CA ASN A 170 31.02 25.28 -9.95
C ASN A 170 31.67 26.43 -9.16
N LYS A 171 30.89 27.37 -8.63
CA LYS A 171 31.39 28.49 -7.83
C LYS A 171 31.57 28.06 -6.37
N THR A 172 32.62 28.57 -5.74
CA THR A 172 32.90 28.34 -4.32
C THR A 172 31.82 28.97 -3.44
N ILE A 173 31.22 28.16 -2.58
CA ILE A 173 30.35 28.61 -1.49
C ILE A 173 31.02 28.32 -0.14
N THR A 174 30.51 28.95 0.92
CA THR A 174 31.11 28.84 2.27
C THR A 174 30.21 28.15 3.28
N SER A 175 28.94 27.98 2.93
CA SER A 175 27.97 27.24 3.72
C SER A 175 28.26 25.74 3.70
N LYS A 176 27.96 25.06 4.81
CA LYS A 176 28.12 23.60 4.91
C LYS A 176 27.15 22.91 3.96
N ILE A 177 27.67 22.11 3.05
CA ILE A 177 26.86 21.27 2.16
C ILE A 177 26.61 19.94 2.88
N LEU A 178 25.35 19.61 3.13
CA LEU A 178 24.96 18.27 3.55
C LEU A 178 24.92 17.34 2.32
N PRO A 179 25.49 16.12 2.42
CA PRO A 179 25.47 15.17 1.31
C PRO A 179 24.03 14.73 1.02
N PRO A 180 23.68 14.36 -0.22
CA PRO A 180 22.33 13.89 -0.55
C PRO A 180 21.89 12.71 0.32
N ARG A 181 20.59 12.61 0.62
CA ARG A 181 20.03 11.42 1.29
C ARG A 181 20.27 10.19 0.43
N LYS A 182 20.58 9.07 1.08
CA LYS A 182 20.60 7.73 0.49
C LYS A 182 19.17 7.27 0.26
N ILE A 183 18.51 7.90 -0.71
CA ILE A 183 17.23 7.43 -1.21
C ILE A 183 17.53 6.14 -1.97
N PHE A 184 17.00 5.02 -1.48
CA PHE A 184 17.07 3.78 -2.20
C PHE A 184 16.14 3.93 -3.40
N THR A 185 16.73 4.23 -4.55
CA THR A 185 16.09 4.04 -5.86
C THR A 185 16.03 2.55 -6.21
N THR A 186 15.63 1.70 -5.26
CA THR A 186 14.64 0.70 -5.67
C THR A 186 13.45 1.54 -6.11
N GLN A 187 13.23 1.69 -7.42
CA GLN A 187 11.94 2.09 -7.95
C GLN A 187 10.92 1.08 -7.40
N LEU A 188 10.46 1.33 -6.18
CA LEU A 188 9.21 0.81 -5.70
C LEU A 188 8.16 1.60 -6.49
N PRO A 189 7.22 0.92 -7.16
CA PRO A 189 6.23 1.57 -8.00
C PRO A 189 5.50 2.62 -7.17
N ASN A 190 5.37 3.84 -7.71
CA ASN A 190 4.59 4.98 -7.21
C ASN A 190 3.70 4.64 -6.00
N ARG A 191 4.21 4.90 -4.78
CA ARG A 191 3.46 4.73 -3.52
C ARG A 191 2.46 5.87 -3.29
N GLY A 192 1.58 6.11 -4.27
CA GLY A 192 0.28 6.74 -4.03
C GLY A 192 -0.82 5.70 -3.76
N TYR A 193 -0.50 4.40 -3.86
CA TYR A 193 -1.50 3.34 -3.79
C TYR A 193 -0.96 2.09 -3.09
N THR A 194 -1.45 1.84 -1.89
CA THR A 194 -1.38 0.52 -1.24
C THR A 194 -2.32 -0.40 -2.01
N PHE A 195 -1.85 -1.55 -2.49
CA PHE A 195 -2.73 -2.57 -3.07
C PHE A 195 -3.85 -2.86 -2.07
N GLN A 196 -5.10 -2.69 -2.49
CA GLN A 196 -6.27 -2.93 -1.66
C GLN A 196 -7.30 -3.69 -2.49
N ILE A 197 -8.04 -4.55 -1.81
CA ILE A 197 -9.17 -5.28 -2.38
C ILE A 197 -10.33 -5.21 -1.40
N THR A 198 -11.52 -4.91 -1.92
CA THR A 198 -12.78 -4.88 -1.16
C THR A 198 -13.55 -6.19 -1.35
N SER A 199 -12.93 -7.30 -0.95
CA SER A 199 -13.53 -8.65 -0.99
C SER A 199 -14.09 -9.04 0.38
N SER A 200 -15.26 -9.71 0.38
CA SER A 200 -15.79 -10.37 1.58
C SER A 200 -15.34 -11.84 1.70
N ILE A 201 -14.76 -12.41 0.63
CA ILE A 201 -14.40 -13.84 0.54
C ILE A 201 -12.91 -14.08 0.75
N ILE A 202 -12.05 -13.26 0.13
CA ILE A 202 -10.59 -13.43 0.18
C ILE A 202 -9.89 -12.24 0.84
N ASN A 203 -8.69 -12.50 1.34
CA ASN A 203 -7.80 -11.47 1.87
C ASN A 203 -6.79 -10.98 0.81
N ILE A 204 -6.01 -9.96 1.18
CA ILE A 204 -5.03 -9.32 0.30
C ILE A 204 -3.89 -10.27 -0.13
N GLU A 205 -3.49 -11.23 0.71
CA GLU A 205 -2.44 -12.19 0.39
C GLU A 205 -2.91 -13.15 -0.71
N GLN A 206 -4.13 -13.65 -0.59
CA GLN A 206 -4.80 -14.49 -1.58
C GLN A 206 -5.00 -13.75 -2.90
N ALA A 207 -5.45 -12.49 -2.88
CA ALA A 207 -5.57 -11.67 -4.08
C ALA A 207 -4.21 -11.48 -4.78
N THR A 208 -3.15 -11.28 -3.98
CA THR A 208 -1.77 -11.14 -4.47
C THR A 208 -1.28 -12.42 -5.12
N GLU A 209 -1.56 -13.57 -4.51
CA GLU A 209 -1.26 -14.88 -5.08
C GLU A 209 -1.93 -15.07 -6.46
N ILE A 210 -3.23 -14.77 -6.59
CA ILE A 210 -3.96 -14.89 -7.86
C ILE A 210 -3.32 -14.03 -8.96
N THR A 211 -3.06 -12.76 -8.68
CA THR A 211 -2.44 -11.86 -9.69
C THR A 211 -1.02 -12.26 -10.07
N SER A 212 -0.30 -12.91 -9.17
CA SER A 212 1.02 -13.47 -9.48
C SER A 212 0.90 -14.61 -10.50
N TRP A 213 -0.17 -15.41 -10.43
CA TRP A 213 -0.45 -16.46 -11.39
C TRP A 213 -0.88 -15.93 -12.76
N VAL A 214 -1.61 -14.81 -12.80
CA VAL A 214 -1.95 -14.08 -14.05
C VAL A 214 -0.68 -13.74 -14.82
N ASP A 215 0.33 -13.19 -14.13
CA ASP A 215 1.63 -12.86 -14.72
C ASP A 215 2.62 -14.03 -14.80
N LYS A 216 2.16 -15.25 -14.51
CA LYS A 216 2.95 -16.49 -14.57
C LYS A 216 4.25 -16.39 -13.76
N LYS A 217 4.23 -15.66 -12.64
CA LYS A 217 5.41 -15.48 -11.80
C LYS A 217 5.70 -16.73 -10.97
N GLU A 218 6.98 -17.09 -10.88
CA GLU A 218 7.44 -18.15 -9.96
C GLU A 218 7.37 -17.70 -8.50
N VAL A 219 7.71 -16.44 -8.24
CA VAL A 219 7.63 -15.81 -6.92
C VAL A 219 6.48 -14.82 -6.91
N ALA A 220 5.60 -14.98 -5.92
CA ALA A 220 4.47 -14.07 -5.74
C ALA A 220 4.93 -12.63 -5.57
N TYR A 221 4.09 -11.68 -6.00
CA TYR A 221 4.31 -10.27 -5.70
C TYR A 221 4.44 -10.05 -4.18
N ASP A 222 5.29 -9.10 -3.80
CA ASP A 222 5.10 -8.44 -2.51
C ASP A 222 3.75 -7.73 -2.54
N ILE A 223 2.98 -7.85 -1.45
CA ILE A 223 1.63 -7.28 -1.32
C ILE A 223 1.60 -5.81 -1.76
N ASN A 224 2.61 -5.02 -1.38
CA ASN A 224 2.65 -3.59 -1.66
C ASN A 224 3.10 -3.27 -3.09
N ASN A 225 3.64 -4.24 -3.82
CA ASN A 225 4.17 -4.09 -5.17
C ASN A 225 3.31 -4.81 -6.22
N ASN A 226 2.11 -5.26 -5.85
CA ASN A 226 1.16 -5.86 -6.78
C ASN A 226 0.67 -4.82 -7.80
N PRO A 227 0.90 -4.97 -9.11
CA PRO A 227 0.56 -3.96 -10.10
C PRO A 227 -0.94 -3.89 -10.45
N TYR A 228 -1.76 -4.78 -9.91
CA TYR A 228 -3.18 -4.87 -10.29
C TYR A 228 -4.08 -4.04 -9.40
N GLU A 229 -5.18 -3.58 -9.99
CA GLU A 229 -6.35 -3.03 -9.30
C GLU A 229 -7.52 -4.01 -9.47
N PHE A 230 -8.24 -4.29 -8.38
CA PHE A 230 -9.43 -5.15 -8.39
C PHE A 230 -10.69 -4.28 -8.35
N ASN A 231 -11.48 -4.33 -9.43
CA ASN A 231 -12.78 -3.69 -9.48
C ASN A 231 -13.88 -4.74 -9.30
N LEU A 232 -14.59 -4.72 -8.17
CA LEU A 232 -15.70 -5.63 -7.89
C LEU A 232 -16.87 -5.31 -8.83
N ILE A 233 -17.19 -6.22 -9.75
CA ILE A 233 -18.33 -6.09 -10.66
C ILE A 233 -19.59 -6.65 -10.00
N LEU A 234 -19.49 -7.86 -9.45
CA LEU A 234 -20.63 -8.61 -8.94
C LEU A 234 -20.29 -9.23 -7.59
N ARG A 235 -21.23 -9.19 -6.65
CA ARG A 235 -21.24 -10.01 -5.43
C ARG A 235 -22.61 -10.68 -5.30
N GLY A 236 -22.64 -12.01 -5.18
CA GLY A 236 -23.87 -12.79 -5.14
C GLY A 236 -24.87 -12.31 -4.07
N SER A 237 -24.38 -12.08 -2.85
CA SER A 237 -25.18 -11.54 -1.74
C SER A 237 -25.70 -10.11 -1.95
N ARG A 238 -25.11 -9.34 -2.87
CA ARG A 238 -25.51 -7.95 -3.20
C ARG A 238 -26.44 -7.91 -4.41
N ASP A 239 -26.10 -8.64 -5.47
CA ASP A 239 -26.67 -8.47 -6.81
C ASP A 239 -27.59 -9.62 -7.23
N GLY A 240 -27.47 -10.79 -6.60
CA GLY A 240 -28.19 -12.01 -6.98
C GLY A 240 -27.28 -13.14 -7.45
N PHE A 241 -27.82 -14.35 -7.46
CA PHE A 241 -27.10 -15.59 -7.80
C PHE A 241 -27.55 -16.18 -9.14
N GLU A 242 -28.48 -15.52 -9.83
CA GLU A 242 -29.03 -15.95 -11.09
C GLU A 242 -28.00 -15.81 -12.22
N PRO A 243 -27.93 -16.76 -13.18
CA PRO A 243 -27.10 -16.64 -14.37
C PRO A 243 -27.34 -15.33 -15.14
N GLU A 244 -28.60 -14.90 -15.22
CA GLU A 244 -28.98 -13.65 -15.87
C GLU A 244 -28.27 -12.43 -15.25
N VAL A 245 -28.13 -12.37 -13.92
CA VAL A 245 -27.41 -11.29 -13.23
C VAL A 245 -25.93 -11.29 -13.63
N PHE A 246 -25.32 -12.47 -13.69
CA PHE A 246 -23.93 -12.61 -14.15
C PHE A 246 -23.76 -12.08 -15.57
N TRP A 247 -24.60 -12.50 -16.52
CA TRP A 247 -24.50 -12.06 -17.91
C TRP A 247 -24.76 -10.56 -18.07
N ASN A 248 -25.75 -10.00 -17.37
CA ASN A 248 -26.03 -8.57 -17.41
C ASN A 248 -24.84 -7.71 -16.95
N LEU A 249 -24.06 -8.20 -15.98
CA LEU A 249 -22.94 -7.43 -15.40
C LEU A 249 -21.57 -7.76 -16.02
N CYS A 250 -21.38 -9.00 -16.50
CA CYS A 250 -20.08 -9.52 -16.91
C CYS A 250 -19.94 -9.78 -18.42
N ASP A 251 -21.00 -9.65 -19.22
CA ASP A 251 -20.91 -9.87 -20.67
C ASP A 251 -19.85 -8.97 -21.31
N ARG A 252 -18.97 -9.61 -22.10
CA ARG A 252 -17.81 -9.04 -22.81
C ARG A 252 -16.78 -8.33 -21.93
N LYS A 253 -16.83 -8.51 -20.60
CA LYS A 253 -15.78 -8.03 -19.69
C LYS A 253 -14.57 -8.94 -19.77
N THR A 254 -13.42 -8.39 -20.12
CA THR A 254 -12.13 -9.08 -20.15
C THR A 254 -11.41 -8.96 -18.81
N ASN A 255 -10.39 -9.80 -18.60
CA ASN A 255 -9.59 -9.84 -17.38
C ASN A 255 -10.44 -10.01 -16.12
N VAL A 256 -11.27 -11.04 -16.11
CA VAL A 256 -12.23 -11.29 -15.04
C VAL A 256 -11.75 -12.42 -14.13
N ILE A 257 -11.78 -12.20 -12.82
CA ILE A 257 -11.57 -13.21 -11.79
C ILE A 257 -12.91 -13.52 -11.13
N VAL A 258 -13.24 -14.80 -11.02
CA VAL A 258 -14.40 -15.32 -10.27
C VAL A 258 -13.87 -15.99 -9.01
N ILE A 259 -14.47 -15.70 -7.86
CA ILE A 259 -14.11 -16.25 -6.55
C ILE A 259 -15.39 -16.71 -5.86
N ALA A 260 -15.42 -17.95 -5.36
CA ALA A 260 -16.56 -18.53 -4.68
C ALA A 260 -16.15 -19.18 -3.36
N LYS A 261 -16.91 -18.89 -2.29
CA LYS A 261 -16.75 -19.51 -0.97
C LYS A 261 -17.66 -20.70 -0.84
N VAL A 262 -17.12 -21.90 -0.65
CA VAL A 262 -17.95 -23.12 -0.53
C VAL A 262 -18.64 -23.18 0.84
N LYS A 263 -19.93 -23.54 0.84
CA LYS A 263 -20.74 -23.65 2.06
C LYS A 263 -20.25 -24.79 2.95
N ASN A 264 -20.27 -24.56 4.27
CA ASN A 264 -19.87 -25.53 5.31
C ASN A 264 -18.41 -26.03 5.22
N THR A 265 -17.53 -25.31 4.52
CA THR A 265 -16.10 -25.67 4.42
C THR A 265 -15.20 -24.43 4.45
N ASP A 266 -13.91 -24.65 4.65
CA ASP A 266 -12.90 -23.61 4.48
C ASP A 266 -12.55 -23.34 3.02
N GLU A 267 -13.11 -24.08 2.06
CA GLU A 267 -12.71 -24.03 0.66
C GLU A 267 -13.12 -22.73 -0.03
N ILE A 268 -12.17 -22.13 -0.74
CA ILE A 268 -12.37 -21.01 -1.68
C ILE A 268 -11.82 -21.47 -3.02
N ILE A 269 -12.64 -21.33 -4.07
CA ILE A 269 -12.29 -21.73 -5.44
C ILE A 269 -12.63 -20.60 -6.40
N GLY A 270 -12.11 -20.70 -7.62
CA GLY A 270 -12.37 -19.69 -8.62
C GLY A 270 -11.67 -19.95 -9.93
N GLY A 271 -11.72 -18.95 -10.81
CA GLY A 271 -11.00 -18.97 -12.06
C GLY A 271 -10.78 -17.57 -12.62
N TYR A 272 -9.76 -17.44 -13.46
CA TYR A 272 -9.43 -16.24 -14.20
C TYR A 272 -9.70 -16.44 -15.67
N ASN A 273 -10.54 -15.58 -16.25
CA ASN A 273 -10.83 -15.53 -17.67
C ASN A 273 -10.26 -14.22 -18.27
N PRO A 274 -9.17 -14.28 -19.05
CA PRO A 274 -8.57 -13.10 -19.68
C PRO A 274 -9.43 -12.50 -20.79
N ILE A 275 -10.19 -13.33 -21.52
CA ILE A 275 -10.91 -12.94 -22.74
C ILE A 275 -12.38 -12.58 -22.52
N GLY A 276 -12.91 -12.89 -21.33
CA GLY A 276 -14.31 -12.66 -20.98
C GLY A 276 -15.27 -13.72 -21.52
N TRP A 277 -16.52 -13.63 -21.09
CA TRP A 277 -17.63 -14.38 -21.69
C TRP A 277 -18.37 -13.47 -22.66
N ASN A 278 -18.89 -14.01 -23.76
CA ASN A 278 -19.52 -13.20 -24.80
C ASN A 278 -20.81 -13.86 -25.31
N SER A 279 -21.91 -13.15 -25.10
CA SER A 279 -23.27 -13.49 -25.51
C SER A 279 -23.47 -13.60 -27.02
N ASN A 280 -22.49 -13.23 -27.85
CA ASN A 280 -22.53 -13.48 -29.29
C ASN A 280 -22.09 -14.90 -29.66
N PHE A 281 -21.39 -15.59 -28.77
CA PHE A 281 -20.81 -16.92 -29.00
C PHE A 281 -21.56 -17.99 -28.18
N ILE A 282 -22.87 -17.84 -27.97
CA ILE A 282 -23.66 -18.77 -27.14
C ILE A 282 -23.55 -20.18 -27.72
N HIS A 283 -23.34 -21.16 -26.84
CA HIS A 283 -23.05 -22.56 -27.15
C HIS A 283 -21.68 -22.82 -27.81
N GLU A 284 -20.81 -21.82 -27.88
CA GLU A 284 -19.46 -21.95 -28.40
C GLU A 284 -18.40 -21.87 -27.31
N PHE A 285 -17.27 -22.52 -27.57
CA PHE A 285 -16.07 -22.40 -26.77
C PHE A 285 -15.25 -21.20 -27.21
N SER A 286 -14.65 -20.50 -26.25
CA SER A 286 -13.65 -19.47 -26.53
C SER A 286 -12.26 -19.93 -26.12
N GLU A 287 -11.33 -19.77 -27.05
CA GLU A 287 -9.96 -20.26 -26.91
C GLU A 287 -9.07 -19.31 -26.11
N THR A 288 -8.38 -19.83 -25.09
CA THR A 288 -7.31 -19.09 -24.41
C THR A 288 -6.32 -20.00 -23.70
N ASN A 289 -5.04 -19.63 -23.76
CA ASN A 289 -3.94 -20.29 -23.04
C ASN A 289 -3.69 -19.70 -21.65
N ASP A 290 -4.27 -18.54 -21.35
CA ASP A 290 -3.95 -17.75 -20.17
C ASP A 290 -5.01 -17.89 -19.07
N SER A 291 -6.12 -18.57 -19.36
CA SER A 291 -7.11 -18.94 -18.35
C SER A 291 -6.56 -19.97 -17.37
N PHE A 292 -7.02 -19.88 -16.13
CA PHE A 292 -6.74 -20.88 -15.10
C PHE A 292 -7.89 -20.96 -14.10
N VAL A 293 -8.04 -22.12 -13.47
CA VAL A 293 -8.90 -22.33 -12.30
C VAL A 293 -8.03 -22.60 -11.08
N PHE A 294 -8.55 -22.32 -9.89
CA PHE A 294 -7.76 -22.43 -8.67
C PHE A 294 -8.59 -22.80 -7.43
N SER A 295 -7.87 -23.26 -6.41
CA SER A 295 -8.33 -23.37 -5.03
C SER A 295 -7.32 -22.67 -4.12
N LEU A 296 -7.78 -21.88 -3.15
CA LEU A 296 -6.90 -21.10 -2.28
C LEU A 296 -6.70 -21.77 -0.93
N LYS A 297 -5.49 -21.62 -0.37
CA LYS A 297 -5.24 -21.88 1.05
C LYS A 297 -6.16 -21.01 1.90
N ASN A 298 -6.88 -21.62 2.84
CA ASN A 298 -7.77 -20.93 3.75
C ASN A 298 -8.13 -21.85 4.93
N GLY A 299 -8.16 -21.30 6.15
CA GLY A 299 -8.47 -22.06 7.37
C GLY A 299 -7.59 -23.31 7.50
N ASN A 300 -8.22 -24.49 7.45
CA ASN A 300 -7.53 -25.78 7.54
C ASN A 300 -6.80 -26.22 6.24
N ILE A 301 -7.03 -25.54 5.12
CA ILE A 301 -6.38 -25.83 3.83
C ILE A 301 -5.06 -25.07 3.77
N LYS A 302 -3.94 -25.79 3.78
CA LYS A 302 -2.60 -25.19 3.92
C LYS A 302 -2.01 -24.62 2.62
N ASN A 303 -2.35 -25.21 1.47
CA ASN A 303 -1.74 -24.89 0.19
C ASN A 303 -2.80 -24.50 -0.84
N SER A 304 -2.48 -23.49 -1.64
CA SER A 304 -3.24 -23.11 -2.83
C SER A 304 -2.88 -24.04 -3.99
N ILE A 305 -3.82 -24.23 -4.91
CA ILE A 305 -3.68 -25.04 -6.13
C ILE A 305 -4.00 -24.15 -7.32
N LEU A 306 -3.06 -24.06 -8.26
CA LEU A 306 -3.25 -23.44 -9.57
C LEU A 306 -3.40 -24.56 -10.62
N SER A 307 -4.39 -24.44 -11.50
CA SER A 307 -4.64 -25.37 -12.59
C SER A 307 -4.81 -24.58 -13.88
N ARG A 308 -3.82 -24.63 -14.78
CA ARG A 308 -3.83 -23.89 -16.05
C ARG A 308 -4.63 -24.62 -17.13
N ALA A 309 -5.07 -23.89 -18.15
CA ALA A 309 -5.75 -24.48 -19.30
C ALA A 309 -4.83 -25.51 -19.99
N LYS A 310 -5.30 -26.75 -20.08
CA LYS A 310 -4.65 -27.86 -20.79
C LYS A 310 -5.17 -27.99 -22.22
N VAL A 311 -6.45 -27.68 -22.44
CA VAL A 311 -7.11 -27.69 -23.75
C VAL A 311 -7.62 -26.27 -24.04
N PRO A 312 -6.76 -25.39 -24.57
CA PRO A 312 -7.07 -23.97 -24.75
C PRO A 312 -8.35 -23.71 -25.52
N SER A 313 -8.61 -24.49 -26.58
CA SER A 313 -9.79 -24.38 -27.45
C SER A 313 -11.13 -24.67 -26.77
N LYS A 314 -11.10 -25.17 -25.52
CA LYS A 314 -12.27 -25.46 -24.68
C LYS A 314 -12.19 -24.79 -23.30
N ALA A 315 -11.33 -23.78 -23.14
CA ALA A 315 -11.05 -23.18 -21.83
C ALA A 315 -12.28 -22.47 -21.24
N ILE A 316 -13.02 -21.74 -22.07
CA ILE A 316 -14.19 -20.96 -21.67
C ILE A 316 -15.39 -21.43 -22.49
N TYR A 317 -16.52 -21.66 -21.83
CA TYR A 317 -17.76 -22.01 -22.52
C TYR A 317 -18.82 -20.93 -22.32
N ASN A 318 -19.36 -20.41 -23.42
CA ASN A 318 -20.34 -19.33 -23.38
C ASN A 318 -21.75 -19.93 -23.41
N TYR A 319 -22.36 -20.09 -22.24
CA TYR A 319 -23.73 -20.56 -22.15
C TYR A 319 -24.52 -19.73 -21.15
N THR A 320 -25.55 -19.03 -21.63
CA THR A 320 -26.34 -18.08 -20.84
C THR A 320 -27.19 -18.72 -19.75
N GLY A 321 -27.46 -20.02 -19.85
CA GLY A 321 -28.10 -20.79 -18.78
C GLY A 321 -27.21 -21.02 -17.56
N HIS A 322 -25.89 -20.79 -17.69
CA HIS A 322 -24.92 -20.86 -16.60
C HIS A 322 -24.38 -19.47 -16.30
N GLY A 323 -23.84 -19.27 -15.10
CA GLY A 323 -23.06 -18.08 -14.79
C GLY A 323 -21.64 -18.17 -15.36
N PRO A 324 -20.59 -17.93 -14.55
CA PRO A 324 -19.23 -18.18 -14.99
C PRO A 324 -19.00 -19.67 -15.30
N ASN A 325 -18.35 -19.95 -16.43
CA ASN A 325 -18.18 -21.31 -16.92
C ASN A 325 -16.78 -21.52 -17.53
N PHE A 326 -15.95 -22.24 -16.79
CA PHE A 326 -14.61 -22.73 -17.17
C PHE A 326 -14.70 -24.18 -17.68
N ASN A 327 -15.76 -24.46 -18.44
CA ASN A 327 -16.13 -25.78 -18.92
C ASN A 327 -16.34 -26.79 -17.77
N ASN A 328 -16.04 -28.07 -18.00
CA ASN A 328 -16.20 -29.17 -17.05
C ASN A 328 -15.40 -29.01 -15.75
N ASP A 329 -14.44 -28.09 -15.68
CA ASP A 329 -13.56 -27.95 -14.53
C ASP A 329 -14.14 -27.05 -13.42
N LEU A 330 -14.97 -26.06 -13.77
CA LEU A 330 -15.68 -25.21 -12.80
C LEU A 330 -16.77 -24.37 -13.49
N TRP A 331 -18.05 -24.56 -13.14
CA TRP A 331 -19.11 -23.68 -13.61
C TRP A 331 -20.21 -23.46 -12.58
N MET A 332 -20.91 -22.33 -12.71
CA MET A 332 -22.12 -22.04 -11.93
C MET A 332 -23.36 -22.48 -12.71
N ASP A 333 -24.17 -23.33 -12.09
CA ASP A 333 -25.42 -23.85 -12.65
C ASP A 333 -26.61 -23.36 -11.82
N GLY A 334 -27.60 -22.72 -12.44
CA GLY A 334 -28.77 -22.17 -11.74
C GLY A 334 -28.43 -21.09 -10.69
N THR A 335 -29.22 -21.03 -9.62
CA THR A 335 -29.29 -19.88 -8.68
C THR A 335 -28.40 -19.98 -7.44
N GLN A 336 -27.31 -20.77 -7.47
CA GLN A 336 -26.27 -20.86 -6.42
C GLN A 336 -25.28 -22.02 -6.61
N PRO A 337 -25.65 -23.21 -7.13
CA PRO A 337 -24.71 -24.31 -7.12
C PRO A 337 -23.59 -24.09 -8.13
N PHE A 338 -22.38 -24.42 -7.72
CA PHE A 338 -21.27 -24.66 -8.62
C PHE A 338 -21.12 -26.17 -8.84
N GLN A 339 -20.57 -26.52 -9.99
CA GLN A 339 -20.28 -27.90 -10.34
C GLN A 339 -18.82 -28.03 -10.81
N ILE A 340 -18.25 -29.20 -10.55
CA ILE A 340 -16.94 -29.64 -11.02
C ILE A 340 -17.10 -31.08 -11.52
N HIS A 341 -16.67 -31.34 -12.75
CA HIS A 341 -16.67 -32.66 -13.36
C HIS A 341 -15.23 -33.21 -13.48
N VAL A 342 -15.06 -34.50 -13.21
CA VAL A 342 -13.74 -35.13 -12.96
C VAL A 342 -13.21 -35.97 -14.11
N ARG A 343 -13.98 -36.11 -15.20
CA ARG A 343 -13.64 -37.07 -16.27
C ARG A 343 -12.97 -36.46 -17.50
N ASP A 344 -13.25 -35.20 -17.84
CA ASP A 344 -12.78 -34.54 -19.07
C ASP A 344 -12.19 -33.16 -18.78
N TYR A 345 -11.05 -33.14 -18.07
CA TYR A 345 -10.40 -31.91 -17.65
C TYR A 345 -9.86 -31.10 -18.83
N CYS A 346 -10.39 -29.89 -18.99
CA CYS A 346 -9.84 -28.86 -19.87
C CYS A 346 -8.74 -28.04 -19.18
N TYR A 347 -8.58 -28.21 -17.87
CA TYR A 347 -7.48 -27.67 -17.08
C TYR A 347 -6.60 -28.80 -16.53
N GLU A 348 -5.42 -28.48 -15.99
CA GLU A 348 -4.41 -29.48 -15.63
C GLU A 348 -4.85 -30.41 -14.49
N ASN A 349 -5.24 -29.89 -13.32
CA ASN A 349 -5.66 -30.66 -12.14
C ASN A 349 -6.26 -29.76 -11.02
N LEU A 350 -7.58 -29.56 -10.98
CA LEU A 350 -8.26 -29.02 -9.78
C LEU A 350 -8.64 -30.19 -8.84
N LYS A 351 -7.77 -30.51 -7.88
CA LYS A 351 -7.98 -31.66 -6.98
C LYS A 351 -8.91 -31.31 -5.82
N ARG A 352 -10.21 -31.55 -6.01
CA ARG A 352 -11.21 -31.46 -4.93
C ARG A 352 -11.53 -32.84 -4.36
N LYS A 353 -11.71 -32.93 -3.03
CA LYS A 353 -12.06 -34.20 -2.35
C LYS A 353 -13.49 -34.66 -2.66
N THR A 354 -14.41 -33.72 -2.85
CA THR A 354 -15.79 -33.96 -3.25
C THR A 354 -15.95 -33.59 -4.71
N THR A 355 -16.16 -34.60 -5.55
CA THR A 355 -16.64 -34.45 -6.91
C THR A 355 -18.14 -34.14 -6.87
N ASP A 356 -18.71 -33.55 -7.92
CA ASP A 356 -20.15 -33.21 -8.07
C ASP A 356 -20.56 -31.81 -7.57
N GLN A 357 -21.86 -31.53 -7.66
CA GLN A 357 -22.51 -30.26 -7.33
C GLN A 357 -22.28 -29.85 -5.87
N PHE A 358 -22.02 -28.57 -5.64
CA PHE A 358 -21.85 -28.00 -4.31
C PHE A 358 -22.42 -26.60 -4.24
N TYR A 359 -22.79 -26.19 -3.03
CA TYR A 359 -23.34 -24.88 -2.76
C TYR A 359 -22.27 -23.95 -2.20
N ILE A 360 -22.45 -22.66 -2.47
CA ILE A 360 -21.59 -21.59 -2.01
C ILE A 360 -22.29 -20.77 -0.92
N VAL A 361 -21.50 -20.08 -0.10
CA VAL A 361 -21.99 -19.02 0.79
C VAL A 361 -22.20 -17.74 0.00
N ASP A 362 -21.22 -17.39 -0.83
CA ASP A 362 -21.23 -16.23 -1.69
C ASP A 362 -20.21 -16.42 -2.84
N TYR A 363 -20.32 -15.59 -3.88
CA TYR A 363 -19.31 -15.45 -4.91
C TYR A 363 -19.11 -13.98 -5.30
N GLU A 364 -17.90 -13.66 -5.74
CA GLU A 364 -17.51 -12.34 -6.19
C GLU A 364 -16.86 -12.45 -7.57
N VAL A 365 -17.13 -11.46 -8.42
CA VAL A 365 -16.52 -11.32 -9.74
C VAL A 365 -15.82 -9.98 -9.82
N PHE A 366 -14.52 -10.01 -10.08
CA PHE A 366 -13.68 -8.83 -10.19
C PHE A 366 -13.19 -8.68 -11.62
N GLN A 367 -13.22 -7.46 -12.16
CA GLN A 367 -12.39 -7.12 -13.30
C GLN A 367 -11.06 -6.57 -12.78
N ILE A 368 -9.96 -7.12 -13.28
CA ILE A 368 -8.63 -6.65 -12.95
C ILE A 368 -8.04 -5.85 -14.10
N LYS A 369 -7.26 -4.84 -13.75
CA LYS A 369 -6.45 -4.07 -14.70
C LYS A 369 -5.06 -3.91 -14.12
N LYS A 370 -4.03 -4.05 -14.95
CA LYS A 370 -2.69 -3.58 -14.57
C LYS A 370 -2.70 -2.07 -14.58
N ARG A 371 -2.03 -1.50 -13.60
CA ARG A 371 -1.77 -0.06 -13.53
C ARG A 371 -0.75 0.38 -14.57
#